data_AF-A0A8C6YD16-F1
#
_entry.id   AF-A0A8C6YD16-F1
#
_cell.length_a   1.000
_cell.length_b   1.000
_cell.length_c   1.000
_cell.angle_alpha   90.00
_cell.angle_beta   90.00
_cell.angle_gamma   90.00
#
_symmetry.space_group_name_H-M   'P 1'
#
loop_
_entity.id
_entity.type
_entity.pdbx_description
1 polymer ?
#
loop_
_entity_poly.entity_id
_entity_poly.type
_entity_poly.pdbx_seq_one_letter_code
_entity_poly.pdbx_strand_id
1 'polypeptide(L)'
;MWPDNIDDSSLSRQMGWSPLKNPVDLFDSEPIVKICAPMVRYSKLSFRTLVRKYDCDLCYTPMIIAADFVRSLKARHSEFTTNQ
;
A
#
# COMPACT_ATOMS: atom_id res chain seq x y z
N MET A 1 10.11 6.01 -23.28
CA MET A 1 8.86 6.60 -23.80
C MET A 1 7.81 5.51 -23.70
N TRP A 2 7.23 5.33 -22.51
CA TRP A 2 6.12 4.41 -22.34
C TRP A 2 4.90 5.09 -22.97
N PRO A 3 4.16 4.44 -23.89
CA PRO A 3 2.98 5.05 -24.47
C PRO A 3 1.97 5.30 -23.35
N ASP A 4 1.42 6.52 -23.35
CA ASP A 4 0.35 6.98 -22.48
C ASP A 4 -0.88 6.08 -22.68
N ASN A 5 -0.96 4.99 -21.92
CA ASN A 5 -2.22 4.29 -21.68
C ASN A 5 -3.02 5.15 -20.71
N ILE A 6 -3.62 6.22 -21.23
CA ILE A 6 -4.76 6.88 -20.59
C ILE A 6 -5.92 5.89 -20.70
N ASP A 7 -5.96 5.00 -19.71
CA ASP A 7 -7.18 4.34 -19.30
C ASP A 7 -8.10 5.41 -18.69
N ASP A 8 -9.15 5.73 -19.43
CA ASP A 8 -10.21 6.69 -19.07
C ASP A 8 -10.98 6.27 -17.79
N SER A 9 -10.70 5.08 -17.23
CA SER A 9 -11.18 4.68 -15.90
C SER A 9 -10.57 5.49 -14.74
N SER A 10 -9.59 6.35 -15.00
CA SER A 10 -8.94 7.18 -13.98
C SER A 10 -9.83 8.36 -13.53
N LEU A 11 -10.74 8.84 -14.39
CA LEU A 11 -11.69 9.91 -14.06
C LEU A 11 -12.85 9.44 -13.17
N SER A 12 -13.21 8.15 -13.19
CA SER A 12 -14.28 7.59 -12.34
C SER A 12 -13.85 7.27 -10.91
N ARG A 13 -12.54 7.29 -10.59
CA ARG A 13 -12.03 7.09 -9.21
C ARG A 13 -12.20 8.30 -8.31
N GLN A 14 -12.74 9.40 -8.82
CA GLN A 14 -13.14 10.53 -7.99
C GLN A 14 -14.42 10.13 -7.23
N MET A 15 -14.29 10.02 -5.90
CA MET A 15 -15.38 9.89 -4.90
C MET A 15 -15.67 8.50 -4.32
N GLY A 16 -14.64 7.85 -3.77
CA GLY A 16 -14.91 6.76 -2.83
C GLY A 16 -13.68 6.19 -2.17
N TRP A 17 -13.01 6.95 -1.29
CA TRP A 17 -12.23 6.28 -0.23
C TRP A 17 -13.24 5.49 0.61
N SER A 18 -13.46 4.23 0.26
CA SER A 18 -14.16 3.31 1.14
C SER A 18 -13.17 2.89 2.23
N PRO A 19 -13.55 2.93 3.52
CA PRO A 19 -12.73 2.33 4.55
C PRO A 19 -12.55 0.86 4.18
N LEU A 20 -11.29 0.41 4.08
CA LEU A 20 -10.90 -0.91 3.60
C LEU A 20 -11.86 -1.99 4.14
N LYS A 21 -12.74 -2.47 3.26
CA LYS A 21 -13.38 -3.77 3.41
C LYS A 21 -12.32 -4.83 3.13
N ASN A 22 -12.68 -6.10 3.27
CA ASN A 22 -11.74 -7.21 3.16
C ASN A 22 -10.86 -7.06 1.90
N PRO A 23 -9.53 -7.24 1.95
CA PRO A 23 -8.69 -7.10 0.75
C PRO A 23 -9.10 -8.00 -0.41
N VAL A 24 -9.86 -9.07 -0.15
CA VAL A 24 -10.47 -9.92 -1.18
C VAL A 24 -11.48 -9.15 -2.03
N ASP A 25 -12.31 -8.31 -1.40
CA ASP A 25 -13.38 -7.55 -2.09
C ASP A 25 -12.81 -6.64 -3.18
N LEU A 26 -11.57 -6.17 -3.02
CA LEU A 26 -10.86 -5.33 -3.97
C LEU A 26 -10.59 -6.06 -5.30
N PHE A 27 -10.34 -7.37 -5.26
CA PHE A 27 -10.11 -8.17 -6.46
C PHE A 27 -11.41 -8.52 -7.20
N ASP A 28 -12.55 -8.48 -6.49
CA ASP A 28 -13.87 -8.70 -7.09
C ASP A 28 -14.46 -7.40 -7.67
N SER A 29 -14.14 -6.24 -7.09
CA SER A 29 -14.71 -4.95 -7.49
C SER A 29 -13.93 -4.23 -8.58
N GLU A 30 -12.60 -4.38 -8.62
CA GLU A 30 -11.75 -3.60 -9.53
C GLU A 30 -11.20 -4.45 -10.69
N PRO A 31 -11.26 -3.96 -11.93
CA PRO A 31 -10.67 -4.67 -13.07
C PRO A 31 -9.13 -4.70 -12.99
N ILE A 32 -8.50 -3.71 -12.34
CA ILE A 32 -7.06 -3.62 -12.13
C ILE A 32 -6.79 -3.18 -10.69
N VAL A 33 -6.03 -3.98 -9.96
CA VAL A 33 -5.59 -3.67 -8.59
C VAL A 33 -4.13 -3.26 -8.58
N LYS A 34 -3.83 -2.04 -8.12
CA LYS A 34 -2.46 -1.50 -8.00
C LYS A 34 -1.91 -1.76 -6.61
N ILE A 35 -0.96 -2.68 -6.55
CA ILE A 35 -0.37 -3.15 -5.29
C ILE A 35 1.08 -2.69 -5.16
N CYS A 36 1.38 -1.97 -4.07
CA CYS A 36 2.75 -1.71 -3.66
C CYS A 36 3.29 -2.96 -2.94
N ALA A 37 4.22 -3.65 -3.60
CA ALA A 37 4.90 -4.84 -3.08
C ALA A 37 5.65 -4.57 -1.76
N PRO A 38 5.86 -5.60 -0.93
CA PRO A 38 6.73 -5.49 0.24
C PRO A 38 8.17 -5.28 -0.20
N MET A 39 8.74 -4.11 0.13
CA MET A 39 10.12 -3.76 -0.21
C MET A 39 10.91 -3.54 1.07
N VAL A 40 11.95 -4.34 1.28
CA VAL A 40 12.84 -4.24 2.44
C VAL A 40 13.31 -2.79 2.57
N ARG A 41 13.10 -2.18 3.75
CA ARG A 41 13.40 -0.78 4.09
C ARG A 41 12.65 0.32 3.30
N TYR A 42 12.17 0.08 2.09
CA TYR A 42 11.58 1.12 1.23
C TYR A 42 10.09 1.33 1.46
N SER A 43 9.29 0.29 1.72
CA SER A 43 7.84 0.43 1.91
C SER A 43 7.45 0.90 3.32
N LYS A 44 8.24 1.80 3.92
CA LYS A 44 7.95 2.47 5.21
C LYS A 44 6.73 3.40 5.11
N LEU A 45 6.22 3.85 6.26
CA LEU A 45 4.97 4.59 6.34
C LEU A 45 4.91 5.80 5.39
N SER A 46 5.95 6.63 5.36
CA SER A 46 6.01 7.80 4.47
C SER A 46 5.84 7.44 2.99
N PHE A 47 6.51 6.38 2.53
CA PHE A 47 6.38 5.90 1.16
C PHE A 47 4.98 5.35 0.88
N ARG A 48 4.43 4.53 1.79
CA ARG A 48 3.07 3.98 1.65
C ARG A 48 1.99 5.06 1.65
N THR A 49 2.20 6.15 2.40
CA THR A 49 1.33 7.32 2.39
C THR A 49 1.45 8.09 1.08
N LEU A 50 2.66 8.18 0.50
CA LEU A 50 2.88 8.82 -0.79
C LEU A 50 2.19 8.06 -1.91
N VAL A 51 2.47 6.77 -2.09
CA VAL A 51 1.93 5.99 -3.22
C VAL A 51 0.41 5.85 -3.16
N ARG A 52 -0.20 5.90 -1.97
CA ARG A 52 -1.67 5.98 -1.83
C ARG A 52 -2.27 7.24 -2.45
N LYS A 53 -1.52 8.36 -2.49
CA LYS A 53 -1.95 9.60 -3.18
C LYS A 53 -1.87 9.49 -4.70
N TYR A 54 -1.16 8.48 -5.22
CA TYR A 54 -1.04 8.16 -6.63
C TYR A 54 -1.83 6.88 -6.97
N ASP A 55 -3.00 6.74 -6.35
CA ASP A 55 -3.95 5.67 -6.60
C ASP A 55 -3.39 4.25 -6.40
N CYS A 56 -2.58 4.02 -5.37
CA CYS A 56 -2.23 2.65 -4.96
C CYS A 56 -3.31 2.09 -4.02
N ASP A 57 -4.01 1.04 -4.46
CA ASP A 57 -5.16 0.46 -3.77
C ASP A 57 -4.74 -0.33 -2.52
N LEU A 58 -3.62 -1.05 -2.61
CA LEU A 58 -3.09 -1.85 -1.51
C LEU A 58 -1.58 -1.61 -1.36
N CYS A 59 -1.11 -1.34 -0.15
CA CYS A 59 0.34 -1.26 0.11
C CYS A 59 0.74 -2.09 1.31
N TYR A 60 1.76 -2.92 1.11
CA TYR A 60 2.36 -3.74 2.16
C TYR A 60 3.46 -3.00 2.92
N THR A 61 3.62 -3.34 4.19
CA THR A 61 4.76 -2.94 5.02
C THR A 61 6.07 -3.55 4.48
N PRO A 62 7.25 -3.07 4.90
CA PRO A 62 8.49 -3.79 4.57
C PRO A 62 8.44 -5.19 5.18
N MET A 63 9.29 -6.10 4.66
CA MET A 63 9.47 -7.40 5.28
C MET A 63 10.00 -7.22 6.72
N ILE A 64 9.24 -7.72 7.69
CA ILE A 64 9.58 -7.64 9.12
C ILE A 64 10.26 -8.94 9.54
N ILE A 65 11.42 -8.84 10.18
CA ILE A 65 12.11 -9.99 10.78
C ILE A 65 11.39 -10.38 12.08
N ALA A 66 10.62 -11.46 12.04
CA ALA A 66 9.78 -11.90 13.15
C ALA A 66 10.54 -12.03 14.48
N ALA A 67 11.74 -12.63 14.43
CA ALA A 67 12.56 -12.87 15.59
C ALA A 67 12.97 -11.56 16.30
N ASP A 68 13.29 -10.51 15.54
CA ASP A 68 13.69 -9.22 16.09
C ASP A 68 12.47 -8.39 16.51
N PHE A 69 11.38 -8.50 15.76
CA PHE A 69 10.11 -7.85 16.10
C PHE A 69 9.56 -8.31 17.46
N VAL A 70 9.62 -9.61 17.76
CA VAL A 70 9.15 -10.15 19.04
C VAL A 70 10.08 -9.75 20.20
N ARG A 71 11.40 -9.78 20.00
CA ARG A 71 12.38 -9.60 21.09
C ARG A 71 12.75 -8.14 21.37
N SER A 72 12.63 -7.23 20.40
CA SER A 72 13.22 -5.89 20.50
C SER A 72 12.19 -4.80 20.24
N LEU A 73 11.98 -3.93 21.24
CA LEU A 73 11.19 -2.70 21.08
C LEU A 73 11.77 -1.78 20.01
N LYS A 74 13.10 -1.63 19.99
CA LYS A 74 13.79 -0.81 18.99
C LYS A 74 13.55 -1.32 17.57
N ALA A 75 13.58 -2.64 17.37
CA ALA A 75 13.28 -3.24 16.07
C ALA A 75 11.83 -2.98 15.64
N ARG A 76 10.86 -3.11 16.57
CA ARG A 76 9.45 -2.79 16.30
C ARG A 76 9.28 -1.34 15.84
N HIS A 77 9.86 -0.39 16.55
CA HIS A 77 9.79 1.03 16.19
C HIS A 77 10.52 1.37 14.87
N SER A 78 11.58 0.63 14.53
CA SER A 78 12.29 0.81 13.25
C SER A 78 11.50 0.29 12.05
N GLU A 79 10.87 -0.88 12.21
CA GLU A 79 10.28 -1.63 11.08
C GLU A 79 8.77 -1.38 10.90
N PHE A 80 8.05 -1.01 11.98
CA PHE A 80 6.60 -0.89 11.96
C PHE A 80 6.10 0.42 12.57
N THR A 81 5.46 1.24 11.73
CA THR A 81 4.78 2.48 12.10
C THR A 81 3.45 2.58 11.35
N THR A 82 2.43 3.11 12.06
CA THR A 82 1.06 3.31 11.57
C THR A 82 0.75 4.80 11.46
N ASN A 83 -0.35 5.13 10.80
CA ASN A 83 -0.84 6.50 10.56
C ASN A 83 -1.83 6.99 11.63
N GLN A 84 -1.76 6.46 12.86
CA GLN A 84 -2.54 6.96 13.99
C GLN A 84 -2.03 8.32 14.45
#